data_AF-A0A2V2S392-F1
#
_entry.id   AF-A0A2V2S392-F1
#
_cell.length_a   1.000
_cell.length_b   1.000
_cell.length_c   1.000
_cell.angle_alpha   90.00
_cell.angle_beta   90.00
_cell.angle_gamma   90.00
#
_symmetry.space_group_name_H-M   'P 1'
#
loop_
_entity.id
_entity.type
_entity.pdbx_description
1 polymer ?
#
loop_
_entity_poly.entity_id
_entity_poly.type
_entity_poly.pdbx_seq_one_letter_code
_entity_poly.pdbx_strand_id
1 'polypeptide(L)'
;MATKEARREVKGLIEGLESRVHRGPPIAGTEIHSVRDLLRRHEFSPCSDYFARLGQIETCLGGRTRIVAAPTKRNYGGQAAGHHMQVQSIFDHVILSTCYSGEFNCKRGKIKISHRFNQEGRIDFVELKYLRSLHSPLDGETRKLVLVKNYQTMRKDWHEAEAAVLRILPQELIFLFEDIFRCPKGDVLAWLLNIGHGIVDDLLNALSSGEVTAGPASEGSQTNGNSSQIPLSELSDDQVAIPILEKASGLESAIEEINEGEVVVRYLRKGV
;
A
#
# COMPACT_ATOMS: atom_id res chain seq x y z
N MET A 1 38.73 -23.00 -23.50
CA MET A 1 37.63 -22.40 -24.31
C MET A 1 36.31 -23.10 -24.00
N ALA A 2 35.24 -22.37 -23.69
CA ALA A 2 33.95 -22.94 -23.34
C ALA A 2 33.33 -23.81 -24.45
N THR A 3 32.96 -25.05 -24.12
CA THR A 3 32.33 -26.03 -25.02
C THR A 3 30.91 -25.61 -25.39
N LYS A 4 30.37 -26.15 -26.49
CA LYS A 4 29.00 -25.87 -26.96
C LYS A 4 27.94 -26.27 -25.92
N GLU A 5 28.19 -27.35 -25.19
CA GLU A 5 27.33 -27.85 -24.11
C GLU A 5 27.35 -26.90 -22.91
N ALA A 6 28.54 -26.46 -22.47
CA ALA A 6 28.68 -25.49 -21.39
C ALA A 6 27.97 -24.16 -21.69
N ARG A 7 28.01 -23.69 -22.95
CA ARG A 7 27.27 -22.49 -23.38
C ARG A 7 25.75 -22.66 -23.28
N ARG A 8 25.23 -23.86 -23.57
CA ARG A 8 23.79 -24.15 -23.48
C ARG A 8 23.33 -24.21 -22.02
N GLU A 9 24.12 -24.85 -21.17
CA GLU A 9 23.85 -24.97 -19.73
C GLU A 9 23.87 -23.59 -19.05
N VAL A 10 24.95 -22.82 -19.23
CA VAL A 10 25.09 -21.46 -18.70
C VAL A 10 23.96 -20.54 -19.16
N LYS A 11 23.61 -20.61 -20.45
CA LYS A 11 22.52 -19.83 -21.02
C LYS A 11 21.18 -20.13 -20.33
N GLY A 12 20.85 -21.41 -20.15
CA GLY A 12 19.63 -21.82 -19.48
C GLY A 12 19.57 -21.38 -18.01
N LEU A 13 20.71 -21.43 -17.31
CA LEU A 13 20.80 -20.96 -15.92
C LEU A 13 20.61 -19.44 -15.82
N ILE A 14 21.25 -18.65 -16.68
CA ILE A 14 21.12 -17.19 -16.69
C ILE A 14 19.70 -16.76 -17.08
N GLU A 15 19.11 -17.34 -18.14
CA GLU A 15 17.73 -17.06 -18.53
C GLU A 15 16.73 -17.45 -17.43
N GLY A 16 16.98 -18.55 -16.73
CA GLY A 16 16.21 -18.97 -15.56
C GLY A 16 16.29 -17.94 -14.43
N LEU A 17 17.48 -17.43 -14.12
CA LEU A 17 17.66 -16.36 -13.14
C LEU A 17 16.94 -15.07 -13.58
N GLU A 18 17.10 -14.63 -14.83
CA GLU A 18 16.46 -13.42 -15.38
C GLU A 18 14.94 -13.46 -15.28
N SER A 19 14.33 -14.60 -15.62
CA SER A 19 12.87 -14.79 -15.51
C SER A 19 12.36 -14.61 -14.08
N ARG A 20 13.19 -14.97 -13.09
CA ARG A 20 12.87 -14.90 -11.66
C ARG A 20 13.16 -13.54 -11.04
N VAL A 21 13.95 -12.67 -11.68
CA VAL A 21 14.29 -11.33 -11.16
C VAL A 21 13.02 -10.52 -10.86
N HIS A 22 12.00 -10.65 -11.72
CA HIS A 22 10.77 -9.85 -11.63
C HIS A 22 9.53 -10.64 -11.19
N ARG A 23 9.41 -11.94 -11.51
CA ARG A 23 8.20 -12.74 -11.23
C ARG A 23 8.51 -14.20 -10.90
N GLY A 24 9.40 -14.45 -9.94
CA GLY A 24 9.72 -15.82 -9.52
C GLY A 24 10.19 -15.93 -8.07
N PRO A 25 10.48 -17.16 -7.61
CA PRO A 25 10.98 -17.39 -6.26
C PRO A 25 12.30 -16.64 -6.03
N PRO A 26 12.56 -16.17 -4.80
CA PRO A 26 13.74 -15.39 -4.46
C PRO A 26 15.02 -16.04 -4.99
N ILE A 27 15.91 -15.25 -5.58
CA ILE A 27 17.22 -15.71 -6.02
C ILE A 27 18.17 -15.58 -4.83
N ALA A 28 18.66 -16.69 -4.31
CA ALA A 28 19.63 -16.66 -3.22
C ALA A 28 21.00 -16.18 -3.74
N GLY A 29 21.76 -15.45 -2.91
CA GLY A 29 23.11 -15.02 -3.27
C GLY A 29 24.04 -16.19 -3.62
N THR A 30 23.81 -17.36 -3.04
CA THR A 30 24.54 -18.61 -3.33
C THR A 30 24.31 -19.13 -4.76
N GLU A 31 23.15 -18.88 -5.35
CA GLU A 31 22.84 -19.25 -6.75
C GLU A 31 23.69 -18.43 -7.73
N ILE A 32 23.84 -17.13 -7.48
CA ILE A 32 24.64 -16.22 -8.32
C ILE A 32 26.13 -16.56 -8.23
N HIS A 33 26.62 -16.85 -7.02
CA HIS A 33 28.00 -17.31 -6.83
C HIS A 33 28.25 -18.64 -7.55
N SER A 34 27.29 -19.56 -7.51
CA SER A 34 27.40 -20.86 -8.20
C SER A 34 27.48 -20.69 -9.72
N VAL A 35 26.67 -19.81 -10.32
CA VAL A 35 26.73 -19.51 -11.75
C VAL A 35 28.03 -18.78 -12.13
N ARG A 36 28.50 -17.87 -11.28
CA ARG A 36 29.80 -17.20 -11.47
C ARG A 36 30.97 -18.18 -11.44
N ASP A 37 30.95 -19.13 -10.53
CA ASP A 37 31.99 -20.15 -10.43
C ASP A 37 31.92 -21.17 -11.58
N LEU A 38 30.72 -21.42 -12.12
CA LEU A 38 30.53 -22.25 -13.31
C LEU A 38 31.10 -21.55 -14.56
N LEU A 39 30.86 -20.24 -14.72
CA LEU A 39 31.48 -19.43 -15.78
C LEU A 39 33.01 -19.46 -15.73
N ARG A 40 33.59 -19.36 -14.52
CA ARG A 40 35.05 -19.46 -14.31
C ARG A 40 35.59 -20.84 -14.65
N ARG A 41 34.91 -21.91 -14.19
CA ARG A 41 35.30 -23.31 -14.44
C ARG A 41 35.32 -23.67 -15.92
N HIS A 42 34.43 -23.09 -16.72
CA HIS A 42 34.39 -23.32 -18.17
C HIS A 42 35.23 -22.32 -18.98
N GLU A 43 36.09 -21.54 -18.32
CA GLU A 43 36.99 -20.56 -18.94
C GLU A 43 36.26 -19.54 -19.84
N PHE A 44 35.07 -19.11 -19.43
CA PHE A 44 34.42 -17.98 -20.11
C PHE A 44 35.22 -16.71 -19.88
N SER A 45 35.36 -15.88 -20.92
CA SER A 45 36.01 -14.58 -20.79
C SER A 45 35.28 -13.72 -19.76
N PRO A 46 35.98 -13.04 -18.83
CA PRO A 46 35.38 -12.09 -17.90
C PRO A 46 34.62 -10.94 -18.59
N CYS A 47 34.98 -10.62 -19.84
CA CYS A 47 34.29 -9.64 -20.67
C CYS A 47 33.14 -10.23 -21.50
N SER A 48 32.76 -11.49 -21.27
CA SER A 48 31.65 -12.11 -22.00
C SER A 48 30.29 -11.57 -21.56
N ASP A 49 29.33 -11.63 -22.48
CA ASP A 49 27.93 -11.24 -22.24
C ASP A 49 27.32 -11.94 -21.01
N TYR A 50 27.72 -13.19 -20.72
CA TYR A 50 27.24 -13.94 -19.57
C TYR A 50 27.67 -13.33 -18.22
N PHE A 51 28.91 -12.81 -18.12
CA PHE A 51 29.35 -12.09 -16.91
C PHE A 51 28.65 -10.73 -16.78
N ALA A 52 28.41 -10.04 -17.90
CA ALA A 52 27.68 -8.77 -17.90
C ALA A 52 26.22 -8.96 -17.44
N ARG A 53 25.52 -9.96 -17.97
CA ARG A 53 24.14 -10.32 -17.60
C ARG A 53 24.05 -10.75 -16.13
N LEU A 54 24.99 -11.56 -15.65
CA LEU A 54 25.04 -11.94 -14.23
C LEU A 54 25.27 -10.71 -13.32
N GLY A 55 26.14 -9.78 -13.73
CA GLY A 55 26.37 -8.52 -13.01
C GLY A 55 25.14 -7.60 -12.98
N GLN A 56 24.35 -7.57 -14.05
CA GLN A 56 23.06 -6.85 -14.08
C GLN A 56 22.04 -7.46 -13.11
N ILE A 57 21.92 -8.80 -13.08
CA ILE A 57 21.06 -9.51 -12.11
C ILE A 57 21.50 -9.18 -10.69
N GLU A 58 22.81 -9.21 -10.42
CA GLU A 58 23.37 -8.94 -9.11
C GLU A 58 23.21 -7.48 -8.70
N THR A 59 23.28 -6.53 -9.64
CA THR A 59 22.99 -5.10 -9.40
C THR A 59 21.51 -4.88 -9.11
N CYS A 60 20.61 -5.54 -9.86
CA CYS A 60 19.17 -5.52 -9.61
C CYS A 60 18.83 -6.10 -8.23
N LEU A 61 19.58 -7.09 -7.75
CA LEU A 61 19.43 -7.67 -6.42
C LEU A 61 20.15 -6.88 -5.33
N GLY A 62 21.26 -6.21 -5.65
CA GLY A 62 22.02 -5.35 -4.72
C GLY A 62 21.29 -4.03 -4.41
N GLY A 63 20.47 -3.54 -5.34
CA GLY A 63 19.48 -2.49 -5.06
C GLY A 63 18.34 -2.92 -4.13
N ARG A 64 18.21 -4.22 -3.85
CA ARG A 64 17.37 -4.75 -2.76
C ARG A 64 18.25 -4.91 -1.53
N THR A 65 18.36 -3.87 -0.73
CA THR A 65 18.95 -3.94 0.61
C THR A 65 18.37 -5.15 1.34
N ARG A 66 19.28 -6.06 1.74
CA ARG A 66 19.11 -7.19 2.66
C ARG A 66 17.69 -7.26 3.26
N ILE A 67 16.87 -8.19 2.74
CA ILE A 67 15.58 -8.55 3.36
C ILE A 67 15.91 -9.16 4.73
N VAL A 68 16.00 -8.30 5.75
CA VAL A 68 15.55 -8.66 7.11
C VAL A 68 14.17 -9.28 6.89
N ALA A 69 13.96 -10.52 7.36
CA ALA A 69 12.72 -11.27 7.20
C ALA A 69 11.54 -10.30 7.16
N ALA A 70 10.93 -10.16 5.98
CA ALA A 70 9.93 -9.12 5.75
C ALA A 70 8.93 -9.19 6.90
N PRO A 71 8.68 -8.08 7.63
CA PRO A 71 7.74 -8.14 8.73
C PRO A 71 6.42 -8.68 8.17
N THR A 72 6.02 -9.82 8.73
CA THR A 72 4.74 -10.45 8.48
C THR A 72 3.66 -9.39 8.62
N LYS A 73 2.63 -9.44 7.76
CA LYS A 73 1.47 -8.54 7.84
C LYS A 73 1.05 -8.35 9.30
N ARG A 74 1.24 -7.15 9.84
CA ARG A 74 0.79 -6.79 11.19
C ARG A 74 -0.52 -6.06 11.10
N ASN A 75 -1.40 -6.32 12.05
CA ASN A 75 -2.77 -5.85 12.03
C ASN A 75 -3.11 -5.26 13.40
N TYR A 76 -3.11 -3.94 13.48
CA TYR A 76 -3.39 -3.19 14.69
C TYR A 76 -4.85 -2.73 14.70
N GLY A 77 -5.50 -2.78 15.85
CA GLY A 77 -6.90 -2.38 15.99
C GLY A 77 -7.17 -1.67 17.30
N GLY A 78 -8.00 -0.63 17.23
CA GLY A 78 -8.33 0.15 18.41
C GLY A 78 -9.17 1.37 18.09
N GLN A 79 -9.23 2.27 19.05
CA GLN A 79 -9.83 3.58 18.89
C GLN A 79 -8.78 4.66 19.20
N ALA A 80 -8.71 5.66 18.32
CA ALA A 80 -7.88 6.84 18.45
C ALA A 80 -8.65 8.04 17.90
N ALA A 81 -8.53 9.21 18.56
CA ALA A 81 -9.23 10.44 18.18
C ALA A 81 -10.75 10.26 17.93
N GLY A 82 -11.41 9.44 18.76
CA GLY A 82 -12.84 9.16 18.62
C GLY A 82 -13.21 8.17 17.50
N HIS A 83 -12.26 7.74 16.67
CA HIS A 83 -12.51 6.86 15.52
C HIS A 83 -12.13 5.41 15.82
N HIS A 84 -13.02 4.47 15.51
CA HIS A 84 -12.67 3.05 15.47
C HIS A 84 -11.90 2.74 14.19
N MET A 85 -10.66 2.29 14.34
CA MET A 85 -9.74 2.16 13.21
C MET A 85 -8.88 0.89 13.26
N GLN A 86 -8.35 0.54 12.10
CA GLN A 86 -7.49 -0.59 11.87
C GLN A 86 -6.29 -0.14 11.04
N VAL A 87 -5.08 -0.44 11.49
CA VAL A 87 -3.83 -0.14 10.77
C VAL A 87 -3.17 -1.45 10.38
N GLN A 88 -2.92 -1.65 9.10
CA GLN A 88 -2.21 -2.82 8.60
C GLN A 88 -0.87 -2.42 8.02
N SER A 89 0.21 -2.92 8.61
CA SER A 89 1.57 -2.80 8.07
C SER A 89 1.82 -4.01 7.17
N ILE A 90 2.05 -3.78 5.87
CA ILE A 90 2.20 -4.84 4.86
C ILE A 90 3.37 -4.50 3.94
N PHE A 91 4.49 -5.21 4.12
CA PHE A 91 5.73 -5.00 3.38
C PHE A 91 6.25 -3.56 3.52
N ASP A 92 5.95 -2.73 2.53
CA ASP A 92 6.38 -1.35 2.35
C ASP A 92 5.21 -0.37 2.27
N HIS A 93 4.03 -0.81 2.72
CA HIS A 93 2.79 -0.03 2.72
C HIS A 93 2.08 -0.08 4.07
N VAL A 94 1.28 0.95 4.31
CA VAL A 94 0.33 1.00 5.42
C VAL A 94 -1.07 1.11 4.87
N ILE A 95 -2.01 0.31 5.40
CA ILE A 95 -3.44 0.51 5.16
C ILE A 95 -4.08 0.99 6.45
N LEU A 96 -4.53 2.24 6.48
CA LEU A 96 -5.34 2.80 7.54
C LEU A 96 -6.82 2.65 7.15
N SER A 97 -7.62 2.01 7.99
CA SER A 97 -9.05 1.86 7.78
C SER A 97 -9.83 2.49 8.93
N THR A 98 -10.78 3.36 8.62
CA THR A 98 -11.65 4.02 9.60
C THR A 98 -13.10 3.63 9.37
N CYS A 99 -13.81 3.28 10.44
CA CYS A 99 -15.23 2.93 10.39
C CYS A 99 -16.11 4.14 10.67
N TYR A 100 -17.13 4.33 9.85
CA TYR A 100 -18.13 5.39 9.98
C TYR A 100 -19.52 4.75 10.07
N SER A 101 -20.29 5.20 11.05
CA SER A 101 -21.69 4.81 11.24
C SER A 101 -22.55 6.06 11.13
N GLY A 102 -23.69 5.93 10.45
CA GLY A 102 -24.60 7.05 10.26
C GLY A 102 -26.02 6.57 10.01
N GLU A 103 -26.92 7.53 9.89
CA GLU A 103 -28.33 7.30 9.60
C GLU A 103 -28.75 8.22 8.45
N PHE A 104 -29.43 7.66 7.46
CA PHE A 104 -29.96 8.41 6.32
C PHE A 104 -31.38 7.93 6.01
N ASN A 105 -32.34 8.85 5.94
CA ASN A 105 -33.76 8.52 5.76
C ASN A 105 -34.25 7.41 6.71
N CYS A 106 -33.96 7.56 8.01
CA CYS A 106 -34.31 6.59 9.06
C CYS A 106 -33.67 5.20 8.91
N LYS A 107 -32.68 5.04 8.02
CA LYS A 107 -31.92 3.80 7.83
C LYS A 107 -30.51 3.96 8.34
N ARG A 108 -30.13 3.11 9.29
CA ARG A 108 -28.77 3.06 9.82
C ARG A 108 -27.86 2.30 8.87
N GLY A 109 -26.67 2.84 8.62
CA GLY A 109 -25.63 2.18 7.86
C GLY A 109 -24.27 2.31 8.50
N LYS A 110 -23.32 1.57 7.93
CA LYS A 110 -21.93 1.55 8.36
C LYS A 110 -21.03 1.30 7.16
N ILE A 111 -20.02 2.13 6.99
CA ILE A 111 -18.99 1.97 5.98
C ILE A 111 -17.61 1.95 6.62
N LYS A 112 -16.65 1.43 5.88
CA LYS A 112 -15.24 1.51 6.22
C LYS A 112 -14.50 2.16 5.05
N ILE A 113 -13.84 3.28 5.31
CA ILE A 113 -12.95 3.90 4.33
C ILE A 113 -11.53 3.46 4.64
N SER A 114 -10.79 3.02 3.62
CA SER A 114 -9.43 2.53 3.74
C SER A 114 -8.50 3.29 2.81
N HIS A 115 -7.44 3.86 3.37
CA HIS A 115 -6.38 4.56 2.67
C HIS A 115 -5.14 3.70 2.68
N ARG A 116 -4.56 3.42 1.51
CA ARG A 116 -3.27 2.75 1.41
C ARG A 116 -2.18 3.78 1.15
N PHE A 117 -1.25 3.89 2.07
CA PHE A 117 -0.06 4.72 1.98
C PHE A 117 1.16 3.91 1.53
N ASN A 118 1.97 4.48 0.65
CA ASN A 118 3.27 3.95 0.25
C ASN A 118 4.42 4.48 1.12
N GLN A 119 5.65 4.05 0.83
CA GLN A 119 6.85 4.42 1.60
C GLN A 119 7.12 5.92 1.74
N GLU A 120 6.54 6.76 0.88
CA GLU A 120 6.68 8.21 0.96
C GLU A 120 5.44 8.89 1.58
N GLY A 121 4.54 8.12 2.18
CA GLY A 121 3.34 8.64 2.83
C GLY A 121 2.25 9.10 1.85
N ARG A 122 2.38 8.83 0.55
CA ARG A 122 1.38 9.16 -0.47
C ARG A 122 0.33 8.06 -0.57
N ILE A 123 -0.89 8.40 -0.96
CA ILE A 123 -1.99 7.46 -1.09
C ILE A 123 -1.96 6.80 -2.48
N ASP A 124 -1.90 5.46 -2.50
CA ASP A 124 -2.04 4.67 -3.72
C ASP A 124 -3.52 4.44 -4.08
N PHE A 125 -4.38 4.28 -3.08
CA PHE A 125 -5.81 4.16 -3.28
C PHE A 125 -6.63 4.57 -2.05
N VAL A 126 -7.87 4.95 -2.32
CA VAL A 126 -8.96 5.08 -1.33
C VAL A 126 -10.05 4.06 -1.68
N GLU A 127 -10.44 3.27 -0.70
CA GLU A 127 -11.41 2.20 -0.85
C GLU A 127 -12.54 2.33 0.16
N LEU A 128 -13.78 2.13 -0.30
CA LEU A 128 -14.96 2.00 0.54
C LEU A 128 -15.35 0.53 0.63
N LYS A 129 -15.58 0.04 1.84
CA LYS A 129 -16.24 -1.24 2.12
C LYS A 129 -17.57 -1.01 2.82
N TYR A 130 -18.62 -1.63 2.31
CA TYR A 130 -19.92 -1.60 2.97
C TYR A 130 -19.93 -2.61 4.11
N LEU A 131 -20.06 -2.13 5.34
CA LEU A 131 -20.25 -2.99 6.51
C LEU A 131 -21.74 -3.20 6.81
N ARG A 132 -22.55 -2.19 6.49
CA ARG A 132 -24.01 -2.19 6.48
C ARG A 132 -24.49 -1.11 5.49
N SER A 133 -24.75 -1.49 4.26
CA SER A 133 -25.23 -0.62 3.17
C SER A 133 -26.69 -0.22 3.37
N LEU A 134 -27.07 0.92 2.77
CA LEU A 134 -28.47 1.32 2.65
C LEU A 134 -29.25 0.42 1.68
N HIS A 135 -28.52 -0.31 0.83
CA HIS A 135 -29.01 -1.27 -0.13
C HIS A 135 -28.39 -2.66 0.19
N SER A 136 -29.09 -3.45 1.01
CA SER A 136 -28.57 -4.70 1.60
C SER A 136 -27.85 -5.68 0.66
N PRO A 137 -28.21 -5.82 -0.64
CA PRO A 137 -27.41 -6.61 -1.58
C PRO A 137 -25.95 -6.17 -1.77
N LEU A 138 -25.57 -4.97 -1.33
CA LEU A 138 -24.20 -4.46 -1.36
C LEU A 138 -23.44 -4.71 -0.05
N ASP A 139 -24.03 -5.38 0.95
CA ASP A 139 -23.35 -5.67 2.20
C ASP A 139 -22.09 -6.52 1.97
N GLY A 140 -20.96 -6.06 2.50
CA GLY A 140 -19.64 -6.68 2.31
C GLY A 140 -18.93 -6.28 1.02
N GLU A 141 -19.62 -5.65 0.06
CA GLU A 141 -19.03 -5.19 -1.20
C GLU A 141 -17.95 -4.12 -0.95
N THR A 142 -17.07 -3.99 -1.94
CA THR A 142 -15.94 -3.07 -1.88
C THR A 142 -15.86 -2.26 -3.17
N ARG A 143 -15.52 -0.97 -3.06
CA ARG A 143 -15.44 -0.03 -4.18
C ARG A 143 -14.17 0.82 -4.05
N LYS A 144 -13.32 0.83 -5.08
CA LYS A 144 -12.20 1.77 -5.18
C LYS A 144 -12.76 3.14 -5.55
N LEU A 145 -12.65 4.10 -4.64
CA LEU A 145 -13.09 5.48 -4.88
C LEU A 145 -12.05 6.24 -5.71
N VAL A 146 -10.78 6.05 -5.35
CA VAL A 146 -9.60 6.61 -6.03
C VAL A 146 -8.56 5.50 -6.14
N LEU A 147 -7.96 5.34 -7.32
CA LEU A 147 -6.88 4.41 -7.58
C LEU A 147 -5.80 5.10 -8.43
N VAL A 148 -4.66 5.40 -7.82
CA VAL A 148 -3.51 5.95 -8.54
C VAL A 148 -3.06 4.93 -9.59
N LYS A 149 -2.87 5.39 -10.84
CA LYS A 149 -2.41 4.53 -11.93
C LYS A 149 -0.94 4.24 -11.74
N ASN A 150 -0.51 3.03 -12.09
CA ASN A 150 0.90 2.63 -12.11
C ASN A 150 1.67 2.83 -10.79
N TYR A 151 1.00 2.97 -9.64
CA TYR A 151 1.66 3.21 -8.35
C TYR A 151 2.73 2.16 -7.99
N GLN A 152 2.61 0.94 -8.53
CA GLN A 152 3.57 -0.15 -8.36
C GLN A 152 4.87 0.03 -9.17
N THR A 153 4.83 0.82 -10.24
CA THR A 153 5.94 1.04 -11.19
C THR A 153 6.42 2.48 -11.27
N MET A 154 5.67 3.43 -10.69
CA MET A 154 6.06 4.84 -10.61
C MET A 154 7.30 5.03 -9.72
N ARG A 155 8.22 5.90 -10.17
CA ARG A 155 9.42 6.26 -9.40
C ARG A 155 9.04 6.92 -8.09
N LYS A 156 9.72 6.57 -6.99
CA LYS A 156 9.41 7.05 -5.63
C LYS A 156 9.41 8.57 -5.43
N ASP A 157 9.80 9.39 -6.41
CA ASP A 157 9.85 10.86 -6.29
C ASP A 157 8.66 11.56 -6.97
N TRP A 158 7.56 10.84 -7.22
CA TRP A 158 6.38 11.41 -7.85
C TRP A 158 5.58 12.32 -6.89
N HIS A 159 5.46 13.61 -7.22
CA HIS A 159 4.54 14.53 -6.53
C HIS A 159 3.22 14.69 -7.28
N GLU A 160 3.09 14.05 -8.44
CA GLU A 160 1.93 14.11 -9.29
C GLU A 160 1.69 12.72 -9.89
N ALA A 161 0.44 12.26 -9.88
CA ALA A 161 0.05 11.01 -10.54
C ALA A 161 -1.38 11.06 -11.05
N GLU A 162 -1.61 10.43 -12.20
CA GLU A 162 -2.97 10.14 -12.66
C GLU A 162 -3.62 9.09 -11.76
N ALA A 163 -4.93 9.23 -11.53
CA ALA A 163 -5.75 8.30 -10.80
C ALA A 163 -7.08 8.04 -11.52
N ALA A 164 -7.53 6.79 -11.46
CA ALA A 164 -8.89 6.42 -11.83
C ALA A 164 -9.83 6.64 -10.65
N VAL A 165 -11.02 7.19 -10.92
CA VAL A 165 -12.07 7.44 -9.94
C VAL A 165 -13.41 6.91 -10.41
N LEU A 166 -14.32 6.62 -9.49
CA LEU A 166 -15.68 6.22 -9.87
C LEU A 166 -16.39 7.37 -10.57
N ARG A 167 -17.09 7.07 -11.67
CA ARG A 167 -17.92 8.06 -12.36
C ARG A 167 -19.03 8.59 -11.44
N ILE A 168 -19.69 7.68 -10.73
CA ILE A 168 -20.75 7.96 -9.77
C ILE A 168 -20.26 7.54 -8.38
N LEU A 169 -20.29 8.46 -7.43
CA LEU A 169 -19.88 8.19 -6.06
C LEU A 169 -20.97 7.39 -5.30
N PRO A 170 -20.61 6.42 -4.44
CA PRO A 170 -21.56 5.67 -3.64
C PRO A 170 -22.37 6.54 -2.68
N GLN A 171 -23.69 6.34 -2.62
CA GLN A 171 -24.59 7.09 -1.73
C GLN A 171 -24.18 7.03 -0.25
N GLU A 172 -23.61 5.91 0.20
CA GLU A 172 -23.20 5.70 1.58
C GLU A 172 -22.09 6.65 2.06
N LEU A 173 -21.44 7.39 1.16
CA LEU A 173 -20.54 8.48 1.55
C LEU A 173 -21.25 9.56 2.40
N ILE A 174 -22.58 9.63 2.38
CA ILE A 174 -23.36 10.51 3.27
C ILE A 174 -23.11 10.25 4.77
N PHE A 175 -22.61 9.07 5.14
CA PHE A 175 -22.25 8.78 6.53
C PHE A 175 -20.94 9.45 6.98
N LEU A 176 -20.18 10.02 6.05
CA LEU A 176 -18.97 10.79 6.35
C LEU A 176 -19.34 12.24 6.68
N PHE A 177 -20.23 12.81 5.88
CA PHE A 177 -20.69 14.19 5.99
C PHE A 177 -22.05 14.34 5.29
N GLU A 178 -23.03 14.95 5.96
CA GLU A 178 -24.43 15.02 5.49
C GLU A 178 -24.56 15.73 4.14
N ASP A 179 -23.78 16.80 3.95
CA ASP A 179 -23.82 17.66 2.77
C ASP A 179 -22.80 17.26 1.69
N ILE A 180 -22.20 16.07 1.77
CA ILE A 180 -21.11 15.64 0.86
C ILE A 180 -21.49 15.69 -0.62
N PHE A 181 -22.76 15.44 -0.95
CA PHE A 181 -23.26 15.48 -2.33
C PHE A 181 -23.71 16.86 -2.79
N ARG A 182 -23.62 17.89 -1.93
CA ARG A 182 -23.76 19.29 -2.33
C ARG A 182 -22.44 19.88 -2.85
N CYS A 183 -21.32 19.23 -2.54
CA CYS A 183 -20.00 19.63 -2.99
C CYS A 183 -19.72 19.15 -4.43
N PRO A 184 -18.93 19.90 -5.22
CA PRO A 184 -18.34 19.40 -6.46
C PRO A 184 -17.60 18.08 -6.25
N LYS A 185 -17.67 17.18 -7.23
CA LYS A 185 -17.05 15.85 -7.13
C LYS A 185 -15.55 15.92 -6.85
N GLY A 186 -14.83 16.79 -7.54
CA GLY A 186 -13.40 17.05 -7.30
C GLY A 186 -13.10 17.40 -5.85
N ASP A 187 -13.93 18.23 -5.23
CA ASP A 187 -13.78 18.62 -3.82
C ASP A 187 -14.01 17.43 -2.89
N VAL A 188 -15.03 16.59 -3.17
CA VAL A 188 -15.27 15.35 -2.42
C VAL A 188 -14.09 14.40 -2.54
N LEU A 189 -13.52 14.25 -3.74
CA LEU A 189 -12.36 13.39 -3.97
C LEU A 189 -11.11 13.92 -3.23
N ALA A 190 -10.88 15.23 -3.27
CA ALA A 190 -9.75 15.86 -2.59
C ALA A 190 -9.89 15.71 -1.07
N TRP A 191 -11.10 15.93 -0.56
CA TRP A 191 -11.43 15.69 0.84
C TRP A 191 -11.23 14.22 1.23
N LEU A 192 -11.65 13.26 0.40
CA LEU A 192 -11.47 11.83 0.65
C LEU A 192 -10.00 11.42 0.74
N LEU A 193 -9.10 12.05 -0.02
CA LEU A 193 -7.66 11.83 0.14
C LEU A 193 -7.14 12.49 1.43
N ASN A 194 -7.48 13.76 1.63
CA ASN A 194 -6.96 14.58 2.73
C ASN A 194 -7.44 14.13 4.11
N ILE A 195 -8.65 13.59 4.25
CA ILE A 195 -9.08 12.99 5.52
C ILE A 195 -8.19 11.80 5.92
N GLY A 196 -7.64 11.07 4.95
CA GLY A 196 -6.66 10.03 5.24
C GLY A 196 -5.43 10.60 5.93
N HIS A 197 -4.85 11.67 5.37
CA HIS A 197 -3.71 12.37 5.97
C HIS A 197 -4.05 13.00 7.33
N GLY A 198 -5.23 13.59 7.48
CA GLY A 198 -5.69 14.15 8.75
C GLY A 198 -5.86 13.09 9.86
N ILE A 199 -6.45 11.94 9.55
CA ILE A 199 -6.58 10.84 10.53
C ILE A 199 -5.20 10.29 10.92
N VAL A 200 -4.22 10.32 10.02
CA VAL A 200 -2.84 9.98 10.37
C VAL A 200 -2.27 10.97 11.38
N ASP A 201 -2.45 12.28 11.20
CA ASP A 201 -2.06 13.30 12.20
C ASP A 201 -2.68 12.99 13.57
N ASP A 202 -4.01 12.79 13.57
CA ASP A 202 -4.77 12.50 14.78
C ASP A 202 -4.31 11.21 15.47
N LEU A 203 -4.00 10.17 14.70
CA LEU A 203 -3.49 8.91 15.21
C LEU A 203 -2.10 9.08 15.84
N LEU A 204 -1.18 9.80 15.21
CA LEU A 204 0.15 10.05 15.76
C LEU A 204 0.08 10.88 17.05
N ASN A 205 -0.81 11.88 17.09
CA ASN A 205 -1.09 12.66 18.29
C ASN A 205 -1.69 11.79 19.40
N ALA A 206 -2.62 10.89 19.09
CA ALA A 206 -3.19 9.95 20.06
C ALA A 206 -2.15 8.95 20.59
N LEU A 207 -1.27 8.43 19.73
CA LEU A 207 -0.19 7.51 20.13
C LEU A 207 0.80 8.18 21.08
N SER A 208 1.21 9.41 20.78
CA SER A 208 2.15 10.17 21.61
C SER A 208 1.56 10.63 22.95
N SER A 209 0.26 10.91 23.01
CA SER A 209 -0.46 11.26 24.24
C SER A 209 -0.93 10.04 25.06
N GLY A 210 -0.85 8.84 24.49
CA GLY A 210 -1.36 7.62 25.12
C GLY A 210 -2.89 7.49 25.09
N GLU A 211 -3.59 8.33 24.31
CA GLU A 211 -5.04 8.34 24.16
C GLU A 211 -5.55 7.29 23.14
N VAL A 212 -4.95 6.10 23.19
CA VAL A 212 -5.33 4.97 22.35
C VAL A 212 -5.95 3.89 23.21
N THR A 213 -7.14 3.45 22.85
CA THR A 213 -7.84 2.38 23.58
C THR A 213 -7.92 1.11 22.74
N ALA A 214 -7.85 -0.04 23.42
CA ALA A 214 -8.16 -1.31 22.79
C ALA A 214 -9.61 -1.26 22.29
N GLY A 215 -9.82 -1.61 21.02
CA GLY A 215 -11.16 -1.70 20.47
C GLY A 215 -11.97 -2.77 21.22
N PRO A 216 -13.31 -2.73 21.19
CA PRO A 216 -14.10 -3.84 21.68
C PRO A 216 -13.62 -5.11 20.97
N ALA A 217 -13.24 -6.13 21.76
CA ALA A 217 -12.95 -7.45 21.23
C ALA A 217 -14.12 -7.81 20.30
N SER A 218 -13.80 -8.18 19.06
CA SER A 218 -14.80 -8.37 18.01
C SER A 218 -15.76 -9.52 18.38
N GLU A 219 -16.87 -9.22 19.07
CA GLU A 219 -18.03 -10.11 19.11
C GLU A 219 -18.58 -10.21 17.69
N GLY A 220 -18.12 -11.20 16.93
CA GLY A 220 -18.65 -11.53 15.61
C GLY A 220 -17.64 -11.68 14.48
N SER A 221 -16.32 -11.58 14.70
CA SER A 221 -15.36 -11.98 13.65
C SER A 221 -15.20 -13.50 13.61
N GLN A 222 -16.19 -14.19 13.03
CA GLN A 222 -15.99 -15.54 12.56
C GLN A 222 -14.93 -15.52 11.44
N THR A 223 -13.76 -16.02 11.78
CA THR A 223 -12.82 -16.80 10.96
C THR A 223 -12.73 -16.42 9.48
N ASN A 224 -11.79 -15.52 9.16
CA ASN A 224 -11.01 -15.64 7.94
C ASN A 224 -9.54 -15.52 8.33
N GLY A 225 -8.84 -16.65 8.32
CA GLY A 225 -7.51 -16.81 8.92
C GLY A 225 -6.51 -15.72 8.54
N ASN A 226 -6.13 -14.89 9.52
CA ASN A 226 -4.83 -14.24 9.61
C ASN A 226 -4.75 -13.40 10.90
N SER A 227 -3.62 -13.60 11.62
CA SER A 227 -3.05 -12.83 12.74
C SER A 227 -4.00 -12.30 13.82
N SER A 228 -3.70 -12.67 15.07
CA SER A 228 -4.22 -12.01 16.27
C SER A 228 -4.13 -10.49 16.09
N GLN A 229 -5.26 -9.82 16.09
CA GLN A 229 -5.29 -8.36 16.04
C GLN A 229 -4.51 -7.82 17.24
N ILE A 230 -3.48 -7.02 16.95
CA ILE A 230 -2.61 -6.40 17.94
C ILE A 230 -3.31 -5.12 18.43
N PRO A 231 -3.25 -4.77 19.72
CA PRO A 231 -3.71 -3.48 20.22
C PRO A 231 -3.08 -2.31 19.46
N LEU A 232 -3.89 -1.29 19.15
CA LEU A 232 -3.42 -0.09 18.43
C LEU A 232 -2.30 0.66 19.18
N SER A 233 -2.22 0.54 20.50
CA SER A 233 -1.14 1.12 21.32
C SER A 233 0.25 0.60 20.97
N GLU A 234 0.36 -0.66 20.49
CA GLU A 234 1.63 -1.28 20.09
C GLU A 234 2.11 -0.82 18.70
N LEU A 235 1.34 0.01 17.99
CA LEU A 235 1.72 0.54 16.68
C LEU A 235 2.96 1.44 16.76
N SER A 236 3.18 2.10 17.89
CA SER A 236 4.31 3.01 18.14
C SER A 236 5.69 2.35 17.94
N ASP A 237 5.77 1.03 18.08
CA ASP A 237 7.01 0.26 17.91
C ASP A 237 7.18 -0.33 16.49
N ASP A 238 6.22 -0.10 15.57
CA ASP A 238 6.27 -0.64 14.21
C ASP A 238 7.22 0.14 13.30
N GLN A 239 8.37 -0.48 13.03
CA GLN A 239 9.46 0.08 12.21
C GLN A 239 9.11 0.32 10.74
N VAL A 240 7.99 -0.21 10.25
CA VAL A 240 7.51 0.05 8.87
C VAL A 240 6.40 1.09 8.89
N ALA A 241 5.43 0.93 9.80
CA ALA A 241 4.23 1.76 9.78
C ALA A 241 4.52 3.19 10.22
N ILE A 242 5.26 3.39 11.31
CA ILE A 242 5.50 4.73 11.86
C ILE A 242 6.20 5.66 10.86
N PRO A 243 7.32 5.29 10.20
CA PRO A 243 7.94 6.17 9.23
C PRO A 243 7.03 6.54 8.05
N ILE A 244 6.13 5.64 7.63
CA ILE A 244 5.16 5.92 6.57
C ILE A 244 4.09 6.90 7.06
N LEU A 245 3.59 6.70 8.28
CA LEU A 245 2.60 7.57 8.90
C LEU A 245 3.17 8.98 9.15
N GLU A 246 4.41 9.09 9.63
CA GLU A 246 5.09 10.38 9.83
C GLU A 246 5.32 11.15 8.51
N LYS A 247 5.55 10.46 7.39
CA LYS A 247 5.59 11.13 6.09
C LYS A 247 4.19 11.52 5.62
N ALA A 248 3.21 10.65 5.84
CA ALA A 248 1.83 10.91 5.44
C ALA A 248 1.23 12.10 6.21
N SER A 249 1.56 12.28 7.48
CA SER A 249 1.11 13.44 8.28
C SER A 249 1.58 14.78 7.70
N GLY A 250 2.80 14.81 7.16
CA GLY A 250 3.37 15.99 6.52
C GLY A 250 2.84 16.32 5.12
N LEU A 251 1.91 15.52 4.58
CA LEU A 251 1.40 15.69 3.21
C LEU A 251 -0.05 16.16 3.19
N GLU A 252 -0.36 16.91 2.14
CA GLU A 252 -1.71 17.21 1.69
C GLU A 252 -1.80 16.92 0.19
N SER A 253 -3.02 16.79 -0.31
CA SER A 253 -3.28 16.47 -1.71
C SER A 253 -4.25 17.46 -2.35
N ALA A 254 -3.97 17.80 -3.60
CA ALA A 254 -4.87 18.54 -4.48
C ALA A 254 -5.27 17.63 -5.64
N ILE A 255 -6.48 17.84 -6.15
CA ILE A 255 -7.02 17.08 -7.28
C ILE A 255 -7.36 18.03 -8.42
N GLU A 256 -6.95 17.64 -9.62
CA GLU A 256 -7.34 18.27 -10.88
C GLU A 256 -8.12 17.25 -11.72
N GLU A 257 -9.37 17.55 -12.04
CA GLU A 257 -10.18 16.66 -12.90
C GLU A 257 -9.69 16.76 -14.36
N ILE A 258 -9.40 15.62 -14.98
CA ILE A 258 -9.04 15.56 -16.40
C ILE A 258 -10.30 15.27 -17.23
N ASN A 259 -11.05 14.24 -16.83
CA ASN A 259 -12.26 13.79 -17.51
C ASN A 259 -13.14 12.94 -16.57
N GLU A 260 -14.27 12.45 -17.08
CA GLU A 260 -15.16 11.57 -16.33
C GLU A 260 -14.51 10.22 -15.95
N GLY A 261 -13.99 10.16 -14.73
CA GLY A 261 -13.39 8.96 -14.17
C GLY A 261 -11.87 9.01 -14.10
N GLU A 262 -11.24 10.12 -14.50
CA GLU A 262 -9.80 10.31 -14.36
C GLU A 262 -9.46 11.68 -13.80
N VAL A 263 -8.52 11.68 -12.86
CA VAL A 263 -8.02 12.89 -12.19
C VAL A 263 -6.51 12.84 -12.07
N VAL A 264 -5.88 13.98 -11.87
CA VAL A 264 -4.51 14.09 -11.41
C VAL A 264 -4.51 14.38 -9.92
N VAL A 265 -3.76 13.60 -9.15
CA VAL A 265 -3.50 13.84 -7.73
C VAL A 265 -2.11 14.46 -7.60
N ARG A 266 -2.05 15.64 -6.98
CA ARG A 266 -0.80 16.33 -6.62
C ARG A 266 -0.59 16.31 -5.12
N TYR A 267 0.59 15.94 -4.66
CA TYR A 267 0.96 15.90 -3.25
C TYR A 267 1.87 17.08 -2.89
N LEU A 268 1.42 17.87 -1.93
CA LEU A 268 2.13 19.04 -1.39
C LEU A 268 2.56 18.76 0.05
N ARG A 269 3.62 19.44 0.50
CA ARG A 269 4.03 19.39 1.91
C ARG A 269 3.28 20.45 2.68
N LYS A 270 2.71 20.09 3.83
CA LYS A 270 2.08 21.06 4.73
C LYS A 270 3.14 22.07 5.23
N GLY A 271 2.83 23.36 5.15
CA GLY A 271 3.64 24.42 5.74
C GLY A 271 4.91 24.83 4.98
N VAL A 272 4.98 24.55 3.68
CA VAL A 272 6.00 25.11 2.75
C VAL A 272 5.39 26.25 1.94
#